data_AF-A0A349HSD1-F1
#
_entry.id   AF-A0A349HSD1-F1
#
_cell.length_a   1.000
_cell.length_b   1.000
_cell.length_c   1.000
_cell.angle_alpha   90.00
_cell.angle_beta   90.00
_cell.angle_gamma   90.00
#
_symmetry.space_group_name_H-M   'P 1'
#
loop_
_entity.id
_entity.type
_entity.pdbx_description
1 polymer ?
#
loop_
_entity_poly.entity_id
_entity_poly.type
_entity_poly.pdbx_seq_one_letter_code
_entity_poly.pdbx_strand_id
1 'polypeptide(L)'
;MFKKIILILCLVFLPLCADASEYAKNYDADGNFLGYVYIPDNAYINFKGDGYYCNAGFVDKGNYCEKIKVPENGILRKKYNDWICEIGYKKEGDACVKVVVPQNAKLNSNGTDFICNTGYQRSGNSCVLIPQNSIYFLSEGLCPYGYKKVGYSCQQLFIPSTAHFTADGHDFECNYGYFKTESGCQKVNVPANAHLIENGTSWQCDYGYKNMGNYCLKVFIPENAYITNDDGTDWKCSYGYEEKDGRCQKIYLPPNAHFLANGKYWECNWGYKSNGSYCEKINVPSNAYLNKYNEVICTIGYYYNGRDCVKK
;
A
#
# COMPACT_ATOMS: atom_id res chain seq x y z
N MET A 1 22.76 22.35 -75.97
CA MET A 1 23.77 21.70 -76.84
C MET A 1 25.15 22.19 -76.40
N PHE A 2 26.19 21.35 -76.48
CA PHE A 2 27.57 21.49 -75.95
C PHE A 2 27.72 21.11 -74.45
N LYS A 3 27.60 19.84 -74.02
CA LYS A 3 28.54 18.69 -74.20
C LYS A 3 29.55 18.81 -75.35
N LYS A 4 30.80 19.11 -75.01
CA LYS A 4 32.09 18.92 -75.72
C LYS A 4 32.94 20.18 -75.52
N ILE A 5 34.22 19.98 -75.19
CA ILE A 5 35.25 20.94 -74.75
C ILE A 5 35.29 21.00 -73.21
N ILE A 6 36.47 20.74 -72.64
CA ILE A 6 36.74 20.33 -71.24
C ILE A 6 36.48 18.83 -70.96
N LEU A 7 36.65 18.01 -71.99
CA LEU A 7 37.36 16.74 -71.86
C LEU A 7 38.67 16.96 -72.63
N ILE A 8 39.81 16.46 -72.14
CA ILE A 8 41.17 16.67 -72.69
C ILE A 8 41.93 17.85 -72.04
N LEU A 9 42.15 17.78 -70.73
CA LEU A 9 43.40 18.23 -70.05
C LEU A 9 43.37 17.82 -68.56
N CYS A 10 42.86 16.61 -68.28
CA CYS A 10 42.88 16.00 -66.95
C CYS A 10 43.49 14.59 -67.03
N LEU A 11 44.50 14.46 -67.88
CA LEU A 11 45.44 13.35 -67.87
C LEU A 11 46.78 13.96 -67.49
N VAL A 12 47.43 13.33 -66.50
CA VAL A 12 48.77 13.63 -65.98
C VAL A 12 48.80 14.66 -64.82
N PHE A 13 48.93 14.13 -63.59
CA PHE A 13 49.14 14.73 -62.25
C PHE A 13 47.91 15.04 -61.35
N LEU A 14 47.85 14.32 -60.21
CA LEU A 14 47.10 14.55 -58.96
C LEU A 14 45.56 14.32 -58.95
N PRO A 15 45.00 13.75 -57.86
CA PRO A 15 43.57 13.43 -57.75
C PRO A 15 42.81 14.66 -57.25
N LEU A 16 42.52 15.63 -58.13
CA LEU A 16 41.75 16.82 -57.76
C LEU A 16 40.73 17.16 -58.85
N CYS A 17 39.74 16.29 -59.01
CA CYS A 17 38.40 16.70 -59.42
C CYS A 17 37.46 16.24 -58.30
N ALA A 18 37.27 17.08 -57.29
CA ALA A 18 36.11 16.94 -56.41
C ALA A 18 34.89 17.33 -57.26
N ASP A 19 33.85 16.49 -57.28
CA ASP A 19 32.65 16.77 -58.08
C ASP A 19 31.99 18.06 -57.58
N ALA A 20 31.48 18.89 -58.50
CA ALA A 20 30.79 20.15 -58.16
C ALA A 20 29.52 19.96 -57.28
N SER A 21 29.12 18.71 -57.04
CA SER A 21 28.07 18.32 -56.09
C SER A 21 28.51 18.34 -54.62
N GLU A 22 29.80 18.44 -54.32
CA GLU A 22 30.35 18.44 -52.95
C GLU A 22 30.47 19.86 -52.36
N TYR A 23 29.95 20.88 -53.03
CA TYR A 23 30.03 22.28 -52.57
C TYR A 23 28.65 22.95 -52.58
N ALA A 24 28.25 23.55 -51.47
CA ALA A 24 27.06 24.40 -51.39
C ALA A 24 27.42 25.87 -51.48
N LYS A 25 26.50 26.67 -52.02
CA LYS A 25 26.62 28.13 -52.04
C LYS A 25 26.28 28.70 -50.66
N ASN A 26 27.16 29.53 -50.12
CA ASN A 26 26.95 30.28 -48.89
C ASN A 26 26.47 31.71 -49.22
N TYR A 27 25.49 32.20 -48.46
CA TYR A 27 24.91 33.53 -48.60
C TYR A 27 24.84 34.21 -47.23
N ASP A 28 25.02 35.53 -47.18
CA ASP A 28 24.77 36.30 -45.95
C ASP A 28 23.25 36.46 -45.69
N ALA A 29 22.91 37.08 -44.56
CA ALA A 29 21.53 37.34 -44.16
C ALA A 29 20.77 38.25 -45.14
N ASP A 30 21.48 39.03 -45.96
CA ASP A 30 20.93 39.94 -46.96
C ASP A 30 20.84 39.29 -48.36
N GLY A 31 21.26 38.03 -48.49
CA GLY A 31 21.20 37.25 -49.73
C GLY A 31 22.40 37.43 -50.67
N ASN A 32 23.49 38.06 -50.23
CA ASN A 32 24.70 38.20 -51.02
C ASN A 32 25.51 36.90 -50.99
N PHE A 33 26.04 36.50 -52.14
CA PHE A 33 26.86 35.29 -52.27
C PHE A 33 28.25 35.49 -51.63
N LEU A 34 28.57 34.66 -50.64
CA LEU A 34 29.83 34.73 -49.89
C LEU A 34 30.90 33.74 -50.37
N GLY A 35 30.51 32.71 -51.11
CA GLY A 35 31.43 31.69 -51.62
C GLY A 35 30.85 30.28 -51.60
N TYR A 36 31.70 29.29 -51.86
CA TYR A 36 31.35 27.87 -51.81
C TYR A 36 31.89 27.23 -50.54
N VAL A 37 31.07 26.42 -49.87
CA VAL A 37 31.45 25.62 -48.70
C VAL A 37 31.41 24.15 -49.05
N TYR A 38 32.50 23.45 -48.73
CA TYR A 38 32.60 22.01 -48.92
C TYR A 38 31.62 21.26 -48.01
N ILE A 39 30.83 20.37 -48.58
CA ILE A 39 29.90 19.48 -47.90
C ILE A 39 30.26 18.04 -48.30
N PRO A 40 30.93 17.29 -47.42
CA PRO A 40 31.26 15.89 -47.71
C PRO A 40 30.01 15.01 -47.74
N ASP A 41 30.17 13.80 -48.27
CA ASP A 41 29.14 12.77 -48.19
C ASP A 41 28.65 12.58 -46.75
N ASN A 42 27.34 12.41 -46.60
CA ASN A 42 26.66 12.30 -45.32
C ASN A 42 26.77 13.54 -44.43
N ALA A 43 26.84 14.73 -45.02
CA ALA A 43 26.76 16.02 -44.32
C ALA A 43 25.67 16.93 -44.89
N TYR A 44 25.31 17.96 -44.12
CA TYR A 44 24.46 19.06 -44.56
C TYR A 44 25.02 20.39 -44.07
N ILE A 45 24.70 21.49 -44.77
CA ILE A 45 25.21 22.82 -44.42
C ILE A 45 24.73 23.25 -43.04
N ASN A 46 25.60 23.87 -42.25
CA ASN A 46 25.21 24.46 -40.98
C ASN A 46 24.34 25.71 -41.21
N PHE A 47 23.65 26.18 -40.18
CA PHE A 47 22.75 27.33 -40.30
C PHE A 47 23.47 28.65 -40.67
N LYS A 48 24.75 28.79 -40.31
CA LYS A 48 25.55 29.98 -40.64
C LYS A 48 26.06 29.97 -42.09
N GLY A 49 25.89 28.85 -42.78
CA GLY A 49 26.37 28.66 -44.14
C GLY A 49 27.90 28.54 -44.26
N ASP A 50 28.65 28.60 -43.17
CA ASP A 50 30.13 28.66 -43.13
C ASP A 50 30.80 27.30 -42.85
N GLY A 51 30.01 26.24 -42.73
CA GLY A 51 30.49 24.88 -42.47
C GLY A 51 29.38 23.85 -42.63
N TYR A 52 29.64 22.63 -42.15
CA TYR A 52 28.70 21.50 -42.27
C TYR A 52 28.47 20.80 -40.92
N TYR A 53 27.39 20.03 -40.86
CA TYR A 53 27.12 19.05 -39.81
C TYR A 53 26.99 17.67 -40.44
N CYS A 54 27.52 16.65 -39.78
CA CYS A 54 27.32 15.27 -40.21
C CYS A 54 25.89 14.79 -39.95
N ASN A 55 25.36 14.02 -40.89
CA ASN A 55 24.08 13.33 -40.78
C ASN A 55 24.07 12.40 -39.55
N ALA A 56 22.86 12.06 -39.09
CA ALA A 56 22.68 11.20 -37.93
C ALA A 56 23.42 9.85 -38.07
N GLY A 57 24.27 9.52 -37.10
CA GLY A 57 25.10 8.31 -37.11
C GLY A 57 26.48 8.48 -37.75
N PHE A 58 26.88 9.71 -38.06
CA PHE A 58 28.21 10.04 -38.57
C PHE A 58 28.89 11.08 -37.66
N VAL A 59 30.21 10.98 -37.54
CA VAL A 59 31.05 11.90 -36.76
C VAL A 59 31.97 12.67 -37.68
N ASP A 60 32.14 13.96 -37.40
CA ASP A 60 33.02 14.83 -38.15
C ASP A 60 34.51 14.46 -37.90
N LYS A 61 35.25 14.27 -38.99
CA LYS A 61 36.70 14.03 -39.00
C LYS A 61 37.49 15.15 -39.70
N GLY A 62 36.92 16.34 -39.78
CA GLY A 62 37.51 17.57 -40.35
C GLY A 62 37.09 17.80 -41.79
N ASN A 63 37.26 16.81 -42.67
CA ASN A 63 36.95 16.92 -44.10
C ASN A 63 36.02 15.80 -44.63
N TYR A 64 35.49 14.95 -43.75
CA TYR A 64 34.52 13.94 -44.11
C TYR A 64 33.72 13.51 -42.89
N CYS A 65 32.53 12.99 -43.14
CA CYS A 65 31.69 12.40 -42.12
C CYS A 65 31.96 10.90 -42.06
N GLU A 66 32.59 10.43 -40.99
CA GLU A 66 32.86 9.01 -40.77
C GLU A 66 31.64 8.34 -40.14
N LYS A 67 31.19 7.22 -40.72
CA LYS A 67 30.10 6.44 -40.13
C LYS A 67 30.52 5.86 -38.79
N ILE A 68 29.73 6.10 -37.75
CA ILE A 68 29.97 5.56 -36.42
C ILE A 68 29.88 4.04 -36.45
N LYS A 69 31.00 3.38 -36.13
CA LYS A 69 31.05 1.93 -35.89
C LYS A 69 30.58 1.67 -34.47
N VAL A 70 29.40 1.07 -34.35
CA VAL A 70 28.83 0.69 -33.06
C VAL A 70 29.39 -0.70 -32.72
N PRO A 71 30.13 -0.87 -31.61
CA PRO A 71 30.66 -2.16 -31.21
C PRO A 71 29.55 -3.09 -30.70
N GLU A 72 29.87 -4.37 -30.47
CA GLU A 72 28.97 -5.32 -29.81
C GLU A 72 28.53 -4.79 -28.43
N ASN A 73 27.25 -4.93 -28.08
CA ASN A 73 26.61 -4.34 -26.88
C ASN A 73 26.63 -2.79 -26.86
N GLY A 74 26.81 -2.15 -28.03
CA GLY A 74 26.68 -0.71 -28.20
C GLY A 74 25.30 -0.30 -28.75
N ILE A 75 24.78 0.83 -28.27
CA ILE A 75 23.54 1.47 -28.72
C ILE A 75 23.88 2.83 -29.34
N LEU A 76 23.57 3.01 -30.63
CA LEU A 76 23.73 4.30 -31.32
C LEU A 76 22.69 5.31 -30.83
N ARG A 77 23.13 6.47 -30.34
CA ARG A 77 22.26 7.60 -30.05
C ARG A 77 22.30 8.59 -31.21
N LYS A 78 21.42 8.37 -32.20
CA LYS A 78 21.32 9.19 -33.42
C LYS A 78 21.26 10.69 -33.17
N LYS A 79 20.60 11.12 -32.09
CA LYS A 79 20.48 12.54 -31.71
C LYS A 79 21.83 13.18 -31.34
N TYR A 80 22.75 12.40 -30.77
CA TYR A 80 24.02 12.90 -30.24
C TYR A 80 25.21 12.50 -31.12
N ASN A 81 24.98 11.79 -32.24
CA ASN A 81 26.03 11.25 -33.10
C ASN A 81 27.13 10.54 -32.28
N ASP A 82 26.68 9.72 -31.33
CA ASP A 82 27.56 8.89 -30.51
C ASP A 82 26.91 7.54 -30.21
N TRP A 83 27.61 6.71 -29.45
CA TRP A 83 27.09 5.45 -28.94
C TRP A 83 27.37 5.32 -27.45
N ILE A 84 26.48 4.60 -26.77
CA ILE A 84 26.64 4.17 -25.39
C ILE A 84 26.66 2.65 -25.32
N CYS A 85 27.09 2.09 -24.20
CA CYS A 85 26.95 0.67 -23.98
C CYS A 85 25.56 0.33 -23.42
N GLU A 86 25.11 -0.88 -23.69
CA GLU A 86 23.98 -1.50 -23.00
C GLU A 86 24.24 -1.56 -21.49
N ILE A 87 23.17 -1.62 -20.70
CA ILE A 87 23.26 -1.73 -19.24
C ILE A 87 24.05 -3.01 -18.88
N GLY A 88 25.04 -2.89 -17.99
CA GLY A 88 25.94 -3.98 -17.64
C GLY A 88 27.22 -4.00 -18.49
N TYR A 89 27.38 -3.05 -19.40
CA TYR A 89 28.61 -2.83 -20.16
C TYR A 89 29.10 -1.40 -19.97
N LYS A 90 30.42 -1.22 -20.02
CA LYS A 90 31.08 0.07 -19.93
C LYS A 90 31.99 0.29 -21.12
N LYS A 91 32.17 1.56 -21.47
CA LYS A 91 33.02 1.96 -22.59
C LYS A 91 34.49 1.82 -22.21
N GLU A 92 35.23 0.98 -22.92
CA GLU A 92 36.69 0.90 -22.84
C GLU A 92 37.26 1.03 -24.25
N GLY A 93 37.82 2.21 -24.55
CA GLY A 93 38.22 2.56 -25.92
C GLY A 93 37.02 2.56 -26.88
N ASP A 94 37.17 1.80 -27.98
CA ASP A 94 36.14 1.65 -29.02
C ASP A 94 35.25 0.41 -28.82
N ALA A 95 35.26 -0.20 -27.63
CA ALA A 95 34.47 -1.38 -27.30
C ALA A 95 33.57 -1.17 -26.07
N CYS A 96 32.50 -1.96 -26.00
CA CYS A 96 31.73 -2.15 -24.79
C CYS A 96 32.20 -3.41 -24.08
N VAL A 97 32.81 -3.24 -22.92
CA VAL A 97 33.32 -4.33 -22.09
C VAL A 97 32.35 -4.58 -20.95
N LYS A 98 32.04 -5.85 -20.71
CA LYS A 98 31.10 -6.25 -19.65
C LYS A 98 31.61 -5.80 -18.28
N VAL A 99 30.75 -5.16 -17.50
CA VAL A 99 31.05 -4.77 -16.12
C VAL A 99 31.11 -6.03 -15.27
N VAL A 100 32.27 -6.28 -14.67
CA VAL A 100 32.45 -7.35 -13.69
C VAL A 100 31.88 -6.87 -12.36
N VAL A 101 30.83 -7.54 -11.88
CA VAL A 101 30.20 -7.26 -10.58
C VAL A 101 30.76 -8.27 -9.57
N PRO A 102 31.56 -7.84 -8.57
CA PRO A 102 32.12 -8.75 -7.58
C PRO A 102 31.07 -9.21 -6.56
N GLN A 103 31.45 -10.12 -5.67
CA GLN A 103 30.61 -10.50 -4.53
C GLN A 103 30.28 -9.27 -3.66
N ASN A 104 29.07 -9.23 -3.10
CA ASN A 104 28.56 -8.11 -2.30
C ASN A 104 28.47 -6.79 -3.06
N ALA A 105 28.24 -6.85 -4.36
CA ALA A 105 28.01 -5.70 -5.22
C ALA A 105 26.79 -5.90 -6.12
N LYS A 106 26.34 -4.79 -6.71
CA LYS A 106 25.33 -4.74 -7.76
C LYS A 106 25.69 -3.66 -8.77
N LEU A 107 25.09 -3.68 -9.96
CA LEU A 107 25.26 -2.59 -10.92
C LEU A 107 24.74 -1.27 -10.33
N ASN A 108 25.42 -0.17 -10.64
CA ASN A 108 24.92 1.17 -10.36
C ASN A 108 23.70 1.49 -11.24
N SER A 109 22.99 2.57 -10.94
CA SER A 109 21.77 2.95 -11.66
C SER A 109 21.99 3.19 -13.16
N ASN A 110 23.21 3.55 -13.57
CA ASN A 110 23.57 3.79 -14.96
C ASN A 110 24.05 2.53 -15.70
N GLY A 111 24.24 1.41 -15.00
CA GLY A 111 24.71 0.15 -15.55
C GLY A 111 26.18 0.11 -15.99
N THR A 112 26.96 1.17 -15.74
CA THR A 112 28.33 1.33 -16.25
C THR A 112 29.41 0.98 -15.24
N ASP A 113 29.03 0.73 -13.99
CA ASP A 113 29.94 0.36 -12.90
C ASP A 113 29.17 -0.43 -11.83
N PHE A 114 29.87 -0.98 -10.84
CA PHE A 114 29.27 -1.60 -9.67
C PHE A 114 29.29 -0.67 -8.44
N ILE A 115 28.29 -0.84 -7.59
CA ILE A 115 28.25 -0.29 -6.23
C ILE A 115 28.20 -1.45 -5.24
N CYS A 116 28.79 -1.25 -4.06
CA CYS A 116 28.74 -2.24 -3.01
C CYS A 116 27.34 -2.30 -2.37
N ASN A 117 26.94 -3.50 -1.96
CA ASN A 117 25.75 -3.70 -1.16
C ASN A 117 25.95 -3.07 0.23
N THR A 118 24.84 -2.76 0.92
CA THR A 118 24.87 -2.29 2.30
C THR A 118 25.73 -3.21 3.16
N GLY A 119 26.59 -2.62 3.99
CA GLY A 119 27.60 -3.33 4.78
C GLY A 119 29.00 -3.34 4.19
N TYR A 120 29.14 -2.98 2.92
CA TYR A 120 30.38 -3.13 2.17
C TYR A 120 30.81 -1.82 1.53
N GLN A 121 32.12 -1.61 1.46
CA GLN A 121 32.73 -0.49 0.76
C GLN A 121 33.64 -0.98 -0.36
N ARG A 122 33.84 -0.13 -1.36
CA ARG A 122 34.66 -0.46 -2.52
C ARG A 122 36.13 -0.41 -2.13
N SER A 123 36.84 -1.50 -2.37
CA SER A 123 38.29 -1.61 -2.27
C SER A 123 38.81 -2.17 -3.60
N GLY A 124 39.22 -1.26 -4.49
CA GLY A 124 39.60 -1.60 -5.87
C GLY A 124 38.42 -2.21 -6.66
N ASN A 125 38.62 -3.45 -7.11
CA ASN A 125 37.63 -4.23 -7.87
C ASN A 125 36.83 -5.21 -6.98
N SER A 126 36.75 -4.95 -5.68
CA SER A 126 36.02 -5.79 -4.73
C SER A 126 35.25 -4.96 -3.73
N CYS A 127 34.22 -5.57 -3.14
CA CYS A 127 33.46 -5.00 -2.04
C CYS A 127 33.86 -5.72 -0.75
N VAL A 128 34.49 -4.98 0.15
CA VAL A 128 34.96 -5.49 1.45
C VAL A 128 34.06 -4.97 2.55
N LEU A 129 33.89 -5.75 3.62
CA LEU A 129 33.11 -5.30 4.78
C LEU A 129 33.65 -3.96 5.28
N ILE A 130 32.74 -3.06 5.62
CA ILE A 130 33.11 -1.78 6.22
C ILE A 130 33.75 -2.07 7.58
N PRO A 131 34.99 -1.63 7.83
CA PRO A 131 35.66 -1.86 9.09
C PRO A 131 34.86 -1.29 10.23
N GLN A 132 34.76 -2.08 11.30
CA GLN A 132 34.39 -1.54 12.60
C GLN A 132 35.38 -0.41 12.96
N ASN A 133 34.89 0.57 13.70
CA ASN A 133 35.58 1.79 14.12
C ASN A 133 35.85 2.81 12.99
N SER A 134 35.22 2.67 11.82
CA SER A 134 35.31 3.65 10.72
C SER A 134 34.09 4.57 10.67
N ILE A 135 34.26 5.79 10.15
CA ILE A 135 33.14 6.76 10.05
C ILE A 135 31.97 6.20 9.22
N TYR A 136 32.29 5.52 8.12
CA TYR A 136 31.31 4.86 7.24
C TYR A 136 30.57 3.72 7.92
N PHE A 137 31.13 3.14 8.99
CA PHE A 137 30.46 2.10 9.74
C PHE A 137 29.14 2.63 10.28
N LEU A 138 29.06 3.86 10.80
CA LEU A 138 27.84 4.45 11.39
C LEU A 138 26.61 4.45 10.44
N SER A 139 26.81 4.72 9.15
CA SER A 139 25.72 4.76 8.18
C SER A 139 25.49 3.41 7.50
N GLU A 140 26.55 2.78 7.02
CA GLU A 140 26.45 1.68 6.05
C GLU A 140 27.01 0.35 6.56
N GLY A 141 27.66 0.30 7.73
CA GLY A 141 28.27 -0.91 8.28
C GLY A 141 27.27 -1.94 8.82
N LEU A 142 27.63 -3.23 8.73
CA LEU A 142 26.89 -4.37 9.27
C LEU A 142 27.60 -4.97 10.48
N CYS A 143 26.82 -5.36 11.50
CA CYS A 143 27.31 -6.18 12.61
C CYS A 143 27.08 -7.68 12.33
N PRO A 144 27.82 -8.59 12.99
CA PRO A 144 27.47 -9.99 13.03
C PRO A 144 26.15 -10.23 13.78
N TYR A 145 25.48 -11.36 13.52
CA TYR A 145 24.30 -11.79 14.27
C TYR A 145 24.62 -11.84 15.78
N GLY A 146 23.72 -11.32 16.62
CA GLY A 146 23.93 -11.21 18.07
C GLY A 146 24.72 -9.98 18.51
N TYR A 147 25.03 -9.06 17.60
CA TYR A 147 25.66 -7.78 17.89
C TYR A 147 24.80 -6.62 17.39
N LYS A 148 24.77 -5.53 18.16
CA LYS A 148 24.11 -4.28 17.81
C LYS A 148 25.14 -3.20 17.57
N LYS A 149 24.86 -2.36 16.58
CA LYS A 149 25.71 -1.23 16.20
C LYS A 149 25.59 -0.10 17.22
N VAL A 150 26.71 0.26 17.83
CA VAL A 150 26.83 1.34 18.81
C VAL A 150 27.98 2.25 18.38
N GLY A 151 27.62 3.42 17.86
CA GLY A 151 28.59 4.31 17.23
C GLY A 151 29.28 3.62 16.04
N TYR A 152 30.61 3.59 16.10
CA TYR A 152 31.42 2.93 15.08
C TYR A 152 31.70 1.46 15.38
N SER A 153 31.20 0.90 16.48
CA SER A 153 31.56 -0.45 16.93
C SER A 153 30.34 -1.39 16.97
N CYS A 154 30.61 -2.70 16.97
CA CYS A 154 29.59 -3.71 17.27
C CYS A 154 29.70 -4.12 18.73
N GLN A 155 28.63 -3.90 19.48
CA GLN A 155 28.52 -4.37 20.85
C GLN A 155 27.69 -5.66 20.88
N GLN A 156 28.18 -6.67 21.59
CA GLN A 156 27.45 -7.91 21.76
C GLN A 156 26.13 -7.64 22.50
N LEU A 157 25.04 -8.18 21.98
CA LEU A 157 23.74 -8.15 22.64
C LEU A 157 23.67 -9.27 23.67
N PHE A 158 23.42 -8.90 24.91
CA PHE A 158 23.07 -9.82 25.98
C PHE A 158 21.55 -9.72 26.20
N ILE A 159 20.85 -10.82 25.90
CA ILE A 159 19.39 -10.88 26.03
C ILE A 159 19.02 -11.84 27.18
N PRO A 160 17.96 -11.56 27.95
CA PRO A 160 17.51 -12.47 29.00
C PRO A 160 16.92 -13.75 28.42
N SER A 161 16.79 -14.80 29.23
CA SER A 161 16.13 -16.06 28.83
C SER A 161 14.64 -15.90 28.48
N THR A 162 14.07 -14.73 28.77
CA THR A 162 12.68 -14.33 28.48
C THR A 162 12.55 -13.52 27.20
N ALA A 163 13.59 -13.53 26.37
CA ALA A 163 13.64 -12.88 25.06
C ALA A 163 14.22 -13.80 24.00
N HIS A 164 14.06 -13.40 22.75
CA HIS A 164 14.74 -13.98 21.58
C HIS A 164 15.25 -12.87 20.68
N PHE A 165 16.25 -13.18 19.86
CA PHE A 165 16.75 -12.24 18.86
C PHE A 165 15.70 -11.98 17.79
N THR A 166 15.68 -10.74 17.27
CA THR A 166 14.95 -10.42 16.04
C THR A 166 15.46 -11.28 14.87
N ALA A 167 14.67 -11.38 13.80
CA ALA A 167 15.03 -12.20 12.64
C ALA A 167 16.38 -11.79 12.00
N ASP A 168 16.69 -10.49 11.99
CA ASP A 168 17.98 -9.95 11.52
C ASP A 168 19.11 -10.10 12.56
N GLY A 169 18.80 -10.45 13.81
CA GLY A 169 19.76 -10.71 14.88
C GLY A 169 20.42 -9.47 15.49
N HIS A 170 19.90 -8.28 15.21
CA HIS A 170 20.48 -7.00 15.64
C HIS A 170 19.67 -6.28 16.72
N ASP A 171 18.58 -6.88 17.18
CA ASP A 171 17.84 -6.49 18.39
C ASP A 171 17.23 -7.75 19.05
N PHE A 172 16.38 -7.55 20.05
CA PHE A 172 15.64 -8.63 20.70
C PHE A 172 14.19 -8.23 20.97
N GLU A 173 13.35 -9.25 20.95
CA GLU A 173 11.93 -9.20 21.28
C GLU A 173 11.66 -10.06 22.52
N CYS A 174 10.74 -9.61 23.36
CA CYS A 174 10.35 -10.39 24.53
C CYS A 174 9.52 -11.59 24.10
N ASN A 175 9.68 -12.71 24.80
CA ASN A 175 8.90 -13.93 24.54
C ASN A 175 7.43 -13.68 24.90
N TYR A 176 6.53 -14.47 24.32
CA TYR A 176 5.10 -14.42 24.63
C TYR A 176 4.86 -14.51 26.15
N GLY A 177 4.06 -13.58 26.68
CA GLY A 177 3.84 -13.42 28.13
C GLY A 177 4.82 -12.46 28.81
N TYR A 178 5.66 -11.74 28.06
CA TYR A 178 6.59 -10.73 28.57
C TYR A 178 6.50 -9.44 27.75
N PHE A 179 6.61 -8.29 28.41
CA PHE A 179 6.66 -6.96 27.76
C PHE A 179 8.01 -6.28 27.99
N LYS A 180 8.41 -5.45 27.01
CA LYS A 180 9.71 -4.75 27.00
C LYS A 180 9.67 -3.55 27.96
N THR A 181 10.71 -3.41 28.76
CA THR A 181 10.96 -2.33 29.72
C THR A 181 12.40 -1.84 29.57
N GLU A 182 12.77 -0.75 30.24
CA GLU A 182 14.16 -0.25 30.24
C GLU A 182 15.16 -1.26 30.82
N SER A 183 14.72 -2.12 31.75
CA SER A 183 15.55 -3.13 32.41
C SER A 183 15.50 -4.51 31.73
N GLY A 184 14.77 -4.66 30.62
CA GLY A 184 14.66 -5.90 29.86
C GLY A 184 13.21 -6.37 29.69
N CYS A 185 12.99 -7.69 29.75
CA CYS A 185 11.67 -8.30 29.54
C CYS A 185 11.01 -8.67 30.87
N GLN A 186 9.90 -8.01 31.18
CA GLN A 186 9.12 -8.24 32.40
C GLN A 186 7.90 -9.12 32.10
N LYS A 187 7.62 -10.08 32.99
CA LYS A 187 6.48 -10.98 32.84
C LYS A 187 5.15 -10.23 32.96
N VAL A 188 4.20 -10.52 32.08
CA VAL A 188 2.81 -10.06 32.18
C VAL A 188 2.15 -10.76 33.37
N ASN A 189 1.62 -9.98 34.31
CA ASN A 189 0.84 -10.52 35.41
C ASN A 189 -0.60 -10.78 34.95
N VAL A 190 -0.93 -12.05 34.71
CA VAL A 190 -2.27 -12.48 34.28
C VAL A 190 -3.06 -12.89 35.53
N PRO A 191 -4.16 -12.19 35.87
CA PRO A 191 -4.98 -12.55 37.02
C PRO A 191 -5.77 -13.84 36.77
N ALA A 192 -6.44 -14.35 37.82
CA ALA A 192 -7.37 -15.47 37.65
C ALA A 192 -8.55 -15.08 36.75
N ASN A 193 -9.04 -16.04 35.94
CA ASN A 193 -10.10 -15.87 34.95
C ASN A 193 -9.74 -14.87 33.84
N ALA A 194 -8.49 -14.91 33.40
CA ALA A 194 -7.95 -14.13 32.30
C ALA A 194 -6.94 -14.97 31.51
N HIS A 195 -6.74 -14.58 30.26
CA HIS A 195 -5.72 -15.15 29.37
C HIS A 195 -4.94 -14.05 28.65
N LEU A 196 -3.73 -14.40 28.20
CA LEU A 196 -2.95 -13.54 27.33
C LEU A 196 -3.62 -13.39 25.97
N ILE A 197 -3.58 -12.19 25.39
CA ILE A 197 -4.07 -11.97 24.03
C ILE A 197 -2.97 -12.26 23.00
N GLU A 198 -3.28 -12.14 21.70
CA GLU A 198 -2.39 -12.53 20.59
C GLU A 198 -1.00 -11.89 20.65
N ASN A 199 -0.91 -10.63 21.07
CA ASN A 199 0.39 -9.93 21.19
C ASN A 199 1.27 -10.45 22.34
N GLY A 200 0.72 -11.23 23.27
CA GLY A 200 1.43 -11.78 24.43
C GLY A 200 1.91 -10.74 25.46
N THR A 201 1.66 -9.45 25.25
CA THR A 201 2.09 -8.35 26.14
C THR A 201 0.97 -7.82 27.02
N SER A 202 -0.26 -8.28 26.81
CA SER A 202 -1.46 -7.90 27.55
C SER A 202 -2.39 -9.08 27.74
N TRP A 203 -3.39 -8.92 28.61
CA TRP A 203 -4.37 -9.95 28.94
C TRP A 203 -5.79 -9.41 28.78
N GLN A 204 -6.74 -10.33 28.63
CA GLN A 204 -8.16 -10.05 28.67
C GLN A 204 -8.87 -11.06 29.58
N CYS A 205 -10.01 -10.68 30.14
CA CYS A 205 -10.81 -11.59 30.95
C CYS A 205 -11.37 -12.73 30.11
N ASP A 206 -11.55 -13.88 30.74
CA ASP A 206 -12.23 -15.02 30.12
C ASP A 206 -13.72 -14.70 29.92
N TYR A 207 -14.36 -15.46 29.02
CA TYR A 207 -15.79 -15.31 28.74
C TYR A 207 -16.64 -15.34 30.02
N GLY A 208 -17.53 -14.37 30.18
CA GLY A 208 -18.38 -14.21 31.37
C GLY A 208 -17.68 -13.51 32.54
N TYR A 209 -16.50 -12.93 32.35
CA TYR A 209 -15.81 -12.14 33.36
C TYR A 209 -15.54 -10.72 32.87
N LYS A 210 -15.76 -9.74 33.74
CA LYS A 210 -15.58 -8.31 33.46
C LYS A 210 -14.28 -7.79 34.07
N ASN A 211 -13.55 -6.98 33.31
CA ASN A 211 -12.27 -6.40 33.73
C ASN A 211 -12.48 -5.31 34.80
N MET A 212 -11.84 -5.49 35.96
CA MET A 212 -11.86 -4.55 37.09
C MET A 212 -10.49 -3.88 37.34
N GLY A 213 -9.61 -3.89 36.34
CA GLY A 213 -8.27 -3.31 36.39
C GLY A 213 -7.20 -4.36 36.68
N ASN A 214 -7.19 -4.94 37.88
CA ASN A 214 -6.20 -5.93 38.32
C ASN A 214 -6.76 -7.35 38.56
N TYR A 215 -8.06 -7.55 38.32
CA TYR A 215 -8.72 -8.86 38.38
C TYR A 215 -9.92 -8.91 37.44
N CYS A 216 -10.41 -10.13 37.21
CA CYS A 216 -11.60 -10.41 36.41
C CYS A 216 -12.75 -10.84 37.33
N LEU A 217 -13.84 -10.06 37.31
CA LEU A 217 -15.02 -10.30 38.13
C LEU A 217 -16.04 -11.13 37.35
N LYS A 218 -16.47 -12.26 37.92
CA LYS A 218 -17.51 -13.09 37.30
C LYS A 218 -18.81 -12.31 37.17
N VAL A 219 -19.35 -12.27 35.96
CA VAL A 219 -20.66 -11.67 35.69
C VAL A 219 -21.75 -12.64 36.14
N PHE A 220 -22.71 -12.13 36.92
CA PHE A 220 -23.90 -12.87 37.26
C PHE A 220 -24.94 -12.71 36.15
N ILE A 221 -25.35 -13.84 35.56
CA ILE A 221 -26.43 -13.89 34.58
C ILE A 221 -27.66 -14.47 35.30
N PRO A 222 -28.73 -13.68 35.48
CA PRO A 222 -29.92 -14.16 36.17
C PRO A 222 -30.67 -15.21 35.36
N GLU A 223 -31.55 -15.96 36.03
CA GLU A 223 -32.50 -16.84 35.35
C GLU A 223 -33.41 -16.02 34.41
N ASN A 224 -33.80 -16.58 33.27
CA ASN A 224 -34.56 -15.89 32.22
C ASN A 224 -33.81 -14.69 31.60
N ALA A 225 -32.48 -14.75 31.53
CA ALA A 225 -31.65 -13.86 30.72
C ALA A 225 -30.84 -14.62 29.67
N TYR A 226 -30.41 -13.91 28.63
CA TYR A 226 -29.50 -14.39 27.60
C TYR A 226 -28.40 -13.37 27.33
N ILE A 227 -27.22 -13.87 26.95
CA ILE A 227 -26.03 -13.05 26.66
C ILE A 227 -26.19 -12.34 25.31
N THR A 228 -25.72 -11.09 25.22
CA THR A 228 -25.85 -10.26 24.02
C THR A 228 -24.54 -9.85 23.35
N ASN A 229 -23.40 -10.21 23.93
CA ASN A 229 -22.08 -9.85 23.44
C ASN A 229 -21.11 -11.04 23.48
N ASP A 230 -20.02 -10.93 22.74
CA ASP A 230 -19.09 -12.04 22.51
C ASP A 230 -18.21 -12.35 23.72
N ASP A 231 -18.00 -11.38 24.62
CA ASP A 231 -17.23 -11.55 25.86
C ASP A 231 -18.06 -12.13 27.02
N GLY A 232 -19.38 -12.29 26.83
CA GLY A 232 -20.28 -12.85 27.84
C GLY A 232 -20.60 -11.93 29.01
N THR A 233 -20.30 -10.62 28.94
CA THR A 233 -20.52 -9.70 30.06
C THR A 233 -21.83 -8.93 30.04
N ASP A 234 -22.50 -8.87 28.89
CA ASP A 234 -23.79 -8.19 28.74
C ASP A 234 -24.90 -9.21 28.51
N TRP A 235 -26.04 -8.96 29.15
CA TRP A 235 -27.22 -9.82 29.04
C TRP A 235 -28.50 -8.99 28.90
N LYS A 236 -29.55 -9.63 28.39
CA LYS A 236 -30.91 -9.10 28.35
C LYS A 236 -31.89 -10.13 28.86
N CYS A 237 -33.02 -9.66 29.39
CA CYS A 237 -34.11 -10.54 29.77
C CYS A 237 -34.77 -11.22 28.56
N SER A 238 -35.08 -12.49 28.74
CA SER A 238 -35.83 -13.31 27.81
C SER A 238 -37.24 -12.75 27.58
N TYR A 239 -37.87 -13.19 26.50
CA TYR A 239 -39.23 -12.81 26.14
C TYR A 239 -40.22 -13.01 27.30
N GLY A 240 -41.01 -11.98 27.63
CA GLY A 240 -41.96 -12.00 28.75
C GLY A 240 -41.35 -11.64 30.11
N TYR A 241 -40.08 -11.23 30.15
CA TYR A 241 -39.39 -10.79 31.37
C TYR A 241 -38.83 -9.36 31.21
N GLU A 242 -38.77 -8.64 32.33
CA GLU A 242 -38.20 -7.30 32.42
C GLU A 242 -37.09 -7.24 33.47
N GLU A 243 -36.13 -6.33 33.26
CA GLU A 243 -35.03 -6.14 34.19
C GLU A 243 -35.48 -5.30 35.40
N LYS A 244 -35.36 -5.89 36.59
CA LYS A 244 -35.59 -5.24 37.88
C LYS A 244 -34.58 -5.74 38.90
N ASP A 245 -33.87 -4.81 39.54
CA ASP A 245 -32.86 -5.08 40.57
C ASP A 245 -31.78 -6.10 40.14
N GLY A 246 -31.30 -5.98 38.89
CA GLY A 246 -30.29 -6.88 38.33
C GLY A 246 -30.77 -8.32 38.10
N ARG A 247 -32.09 -8.52 37.99
CA ARG A 247 -32.72 -9.81 37.70
C ARG A 247 -33.81 -9.66 36.65
N CYS A 248 -34.12 -10.77 35.98
CA CYS A 248 -35.25 -10.83 35.07
C CYS A 248 -36.49 -11.30 35.81
N GLN A 249 -37.42 -10.37 36.00
CA GLN A 249 -38.71 -10.63 36.64
C GLN A 249 -39.77 -10.84 35.57
N LYS A 250 -40.65 -11.82 35.78
CA LYS A 250 -41.72 -12.14 34.84
C LYS A 250 -42.70 -10.97 34.76
N ILE A 251 -42.98 -10.51 33.55
CA ILE A 251 -43.99 -9.48 33.32
C ILE A 251 -45.36 -10.10 33.56
N TYR A 252 -46.20 -9.41 34.34
CA TYR A 252 -47.59 -9.83 34.52
C TYR A 252 -48.33 -9.70 33.19
N LEU A 253 -48.81 -10.83 32.66
CA LEU A 253 -49.68 -10.88 31.49
C LEU A 253 -51.12 -11.10 31.98
N PRO A 254 -52.02 -10.11 31.85
CA PRO A 254 -53.39 -10.26 32.29
C PRO A 254 -54.15 -11.32 31.46
N PRO A 255 -55.24 -11.90 32.00
CA PRO A 255 -56.11 -12.77 31.22
C PRO A 255 -56.63 -12.07 29.95
N ASN A 256 -56.73 -12.82 28.86
CA ASN A 256 -57.14 -12.30 27.55
C ASN A 256 -56.22 -11.23 26.96
N ALA A 257 -54.93 -11.30 27.26
CA ALA A 257 -53.88 -10.56 26.58
C ALA A 257 -52.84 -11.49 25.96
N HIS A 258 -52.03 -10.96 25.05
CA HIS A 258 -50.84 -11.60 24.54
C HIS A 258 -49.68 -10.58 24.45
N PHE A 259 -48.45 -11.08 24.50
CA PHE A 259 -47.25 -10.25 24.36
C PHE A 259 -47.02 -9.85 22.90
N LEU A 260 -46.51 -8.64 22.69
CA LEU A 260 -46.00 -8.18 21.40
C LEU A 260 -44.68 -8.87 21.04
N ALA A 261 -44.19 -8.66 19.81
CA ALA A 261 -42.96 -9.30 19.32
C ALA A 261 -41.71 -9.04 20.18
N ASN A 262 -41.63 -7.89 20.86
CA ASN A 262 -40.51 -7.57 21.75
C ASN A 262 -40.62 -8.23 23.14
N GLY A 263 -41.74 -8.89 23.45
CA GLY A 263 -41.95 -9.59 24.72
C GLY A 263 -42.00 -8.69 25.96
N LYS A 264 -42.04 -7.37 25.79
CA LYS A 264 -42.05 -6.38 26.88
C LYS A 264 -43.41 -5.72 27.07
N TYR A 265 -44.14 -5.55 25.98
CA TYR A 265 -45.49 -4.99 26.00
C TYR A 265 -46.50 -6.07 25.65
N TRP A 266 -47.73 -5.88 26.09
CA TRP A 266 -48.85 -6.76 25.79
C TRP A 266 -50.02 -5.95 25.25
N GLU A 267 -50.88 -6.61 24.48
CA GLU A 267 -52.15 -6.06 24.01
C GLU A 267 -53.29 -7.05 24.29
N CYS A 268 -54.51 -6.53 24.34
CA CYS A 268 -55.68 -7.37 24.56
C CYS A 268 -55.99 -8.22 23.34
N ASN A 269 -56.37 -9.47 23.60
CA ASN A 269 -56.86 -10.38 22.57
C ASN A 269 -58.15 -9.83 21.95
N TRP A 270 -58.46 -10.31 20.74
CA TRP A 270 -59.71 -9.97 20.06
C TRP A 270 -60.93 -10.25 20.97
N GLY A 271 -61.88 -9.32 21.01
CA GLY A 271 -63.03 -9.32 21.92
C GLY A 271 -62.81 -8.61 23.25
N TYR A 272 -61.61 -8.06 23.51
CA TYR A 272 -61.27 -7.39 24.76
C TYR A 272 -60.63 -6.01 24.51
N LYS A 273 -60.81 -5.08 25.46
CA LYS A 273 -60.21 -3.75 25.46
C LYS A 273 -59.39 -3.52 26.73
N SER A 274 -58.32 -2.72 26.64
CA SER A 274 -57.46 -2.42 27.79
C SER A 274 -58.15 -1.46 28.76
N ASN A 275 -58.06 -1.76 30.05
CA ASN A 275 -58.40 -0.85 31.16
C ASN A 275 -57.13 -0.37 31.90
N GLY A 276 -55.99 -0.35 31.21
CA GLY A 276 -54.69 0.05 31.77
C GLY A 276 -53.94 -1.07 32.50
N SER A 277 -54.63 -1.91 33.27
CA SER A 277 -54.01 -3.01 34.04
C SER A 277 -54.51 -4.42 33.69
N TYR A 278 -55.64 -4.53 32.99
CA TYR A 278 -56.20 -5.81 32.53
C TYR A 278 -57.05 -5.61 31.27
N CYS A 279 -57.44 -6.73 30.65
CA CYS A 279 -58.30 -6.76 29.47
C CYS A 279 -59.75 -7.02 29.87
N GLU A 280 -60.59 -6.00 29.66
CA GLU A 280 -62.03 -6.07 29.89
C GLU A 280 -62.74 -6.58 28.64
N LYS A 281 -63.67 -7.52 28.80
CA LYS A 281 -64.46 -8.05 27.68
C LYS A 281 -65.34 -6.95 27.10
N ILE A 282 -65.32 -6.79 25.78
CA ILE A 282 -66.16 -5.81 25.10
C ILE A 282 -67.61 -6.29 25.15
N ASN A 283 -68.50 -5.43 25.65
CA ASN A 283 -69.93 -5.69 25.60
C ASN A 283 -70.43 -5.46 24.17
N VAL A 284 -70.97 -6.50 23.54
CA VAL A 284 -71.55 -6.44 22.21
C VAL A 284 -73.07 -6.40 22.38
N PRO A 285 -73.73 -5.26 22.11
CA PRO A 285 -75.17 -5.15 22.27
C PRO A 285 -75.93 -6.00 21.23
N SER A 286 -77.23 -6.22 21.45
CA SER A 286 -78.10 -6.85 20.46
C SER A 286 -78.05 -6.11 19.12
N ASN A 287 -78.15 -6.84 18.01
CA ASN A 287 -78.03 -6.29 16.66
C ASN A 287 -76.65 -5.67 16.38
N ALA A 288 -75.58 -6.23 16.94
CA ALA A 288 -74.20 -5.84 16.68
C ALA A 288 -73.26 -7.04 16.55
N TYR A 289 -72.09 -6.82 15.95
CA TYR A 289 -70.95 -7.73 15.92
C TYR A 289 -69.64 -6.95 16.05
N LEU A 290 -68.55 -7.63 16.39
CA LEU A 290 -67.21 -7.03 16.41
C LEU A 290 -66.52 -7.23 15.06
N ASN A 291 -65.87 -6.19 14.54
CA ASN A 291 -64.96 -6.33 13.40
C ASN A 291 -63.56 -6.80 13.84
N LYS A 292 -62.64 -6.98 12.90
CA LYS A 292 -61.25 -7.40 13.18
C LYS A 292 -60.44 -6.41 14.04
N TYR A 293 -60.93 -5.18 14.22
CA TYR A 293 -60.28 -4.13 15.02
C TYR A 293 -60.94 -3.94 16.40
N ASN A 294 -61.79 -4.88 16.84
CA ASN A 294 -62.55 -4.79 18.09
C ASN A 294 -63.55 -3.62 18.15
N GLU A 295 -63.98 -3.10 17.00
CA GLU A 295 -65.00 -2.05 16.93
C GLU A 295 -66.41 -2.68 16.88
N VAL A 296 -67.35 -2.12 17.65
CA VAL A 296 -68.76 -2.55 17.65
C VAL A 296 -69.43 -2.02 16.39
N ILE A 297 -69.86 -2.94 15.51
CA ILE A 297 -70.56 -2.63 14.27
C ILE A 297 -72.02 -3.08 14.40
N CYS A 298 -72.96 -2.14 14.24
CA CYS A 298 -74.38 -2.48 14.20
C CYS A 298 -74.75 -3.21 12.92
N THR A 299 -75.67 -4.18 13.01
CA THR A 299 -76.25 -4.85 11.84
C THR A 299 -77.09 -3.87 11.01
N ILE A 300 -77.37 -4.26 9.76
CA ILE A 300 -78.14 -3.43 8.82
C ILE A 300 -79.50 -3.03 9.44
N GLY A 301 -79.85 -1.75 9.35
CA GLY A 301 -81.08 -1.19 9.93
C GLY A 301 -80.94 -0.60 11.34
N TYR A 302 -79.74 -0.65 11.94
CA TYR A 302 -79.45 -0.07 13.26
C TYR A 302 -78.30 0.96 13.19
N TYR A 303 -78.24 1.89 14.15
CA TYR A 303 -77.13 2.83 14.34
C TYR A 303 -76.64 2.80 15.80
N TYR A 304 -75.35 3.06 16.02
CA TYR A 304 -74.73 3.04 17.35
C TYR A 304 -74.89 4.41 18.03
N ASN A 305 -75.47 4.43 19.23
CA ASN A 305 -75.68 5.68 19.99
C ASN A 305 -74.62 5.94 21.07
N GLY A 306 -73.50 5.20 21.04
CA GLY A 306 -72.45 5.25 22.07
C GLY A 306 -72.60 4.20 23.17
N ARG A 307 -73.71 3.46 23.21
CA ARG A 307 -73.95 2.36 24.16
C ARG A 307 -74.55 1.13 23.48
N ASP A 308 -75.61 1.32 22.71
CA ASP A 308 -76.41 0.27 22.09
C ASP A 308 -76.62 0.52 20.58
N CYS A 309 -77.00 -0.54 19.88
CA CYS A 309 -77.47 -0.45 18.49
C CYS A 309 -78.99 -0.28 18.48
N VAL A 310 -79.44 0.91 18.09
CA VAL A 310 -80.85 1.29 18.05
C VAL A 310 -81.36 1.31 16.61
N LYS A 311 -82.62 0.90 16.40
CA LYS A 311 -83.20 0.84 15.06
C LYS A 311 -83.26 2.25 14.47
N LYS A 312 -82.91 2.36 13.19
CA LYS A 312 -83.01 3.61 12.42
C LYS A 312 -84.47 4.03 12.23
#